data_AF-A0A5C4TIA9-F1
#
_entry.id   AF-A0A5C4TIA9-F1
#
_cell.length_a   1.000
_cell.length_b   1.000
_cell.length_c   1.000
_cell.angle_alpha   90.00
_cell.angle_beta   90.00
_cell.angle_gamma   90.00
#
_symmetry.space_group_name_H-M   'P 1'
#
loop_
_entity.id
_entity.type
_entity.pdbx_description
1 polymer ?
#
loop_
_entity_poly.entity_id
_entity_poly.type
_entity_poly.pdbx_seq_one_letter_code
_entity_poly.pdbx_strand_id
1 'polypeptide(L)' 'MTENFEENTMLDEHMNQVFDWSDSDMPIRDALWDYYMQSNAKDTIKTEEAMKKYLDMSDSDVKADAEKLLKK' A
#
# COMPACT_ATOMS: atom_id res chain seq x y z
N MET A 1 5.32 20.25 -18.73
CA MET A 1 4.83 18.93 -19.16
C MET A 1 4.07 18.41 -17.97
N THR A 2 2.75 18.38 -18.05
CA THR A 2 1.94 17.80 -16.97
C THR A 2 2.07 16.29 -17.14
N GLU A 3 3.07 15.70 -16.50
CA GLU A 3 3.11 14.26 -16.31
C GLU A 3 1.94 13.94 -15.39
N ASN A 4 0.79 13.69 -16.01
CA ASN A 4 -0.25 12.88 -15.39
C ASN A 4 0.40 11.51 -15.17
N PHE A 5 1.10 11.35 -14.05
CA PHE A 5 1.13 10.06 -13.39
C PHE A 5 -0.36 9.75 -13.21
N GLU A 6 -0.90 8.88 -14.04
CA GLU A 6 -2.18 8.26 -13.77
C GLU A 6 -1.98 7.51 -12.45
N GLU A 7 -2.18 8.22 -11.34
CA GLU A 7 -2.37 7.75 -9.96
C GLU A 7 -3.66 6.92 -9.87
N ASN A 8 -3.88 6.04 -10.85
CA ASN A 8 -4.86 4.98 -10.84
C ASN A 8 -4.13 3.66 -10.58
N THR A 9 -3.20 3.69 -9.62
CA THR A 9 -2.60 2.50 -9.05
C THR A 9 -3.46 2.05 -7.89
N MET A 10 -3.68 0.74 -7.74
CA MET A 10 -4.51 0.18 -6.66
C MET A 10 -4.09 0.66 -5.25
N LEU A 11 -2.86 1.14 -5.10
CA LEU A 11 -2.33 1.76 -3.90
C LEU A 11 -3.11 3.01 -3.42
N ASP A 12 -3.72 3.76 -4.33
CA ASP A 12 -4.52 4.96 -4.01
C ASP A 12 -5.98 4.63 -3.68
N GLU A 13 -6.44 3.43 -3.99
CA GLU A 13 -7.78 2.97 -3.62
C GLU A 13 -7.90 2.79 -2.10
N HIS A 14 -9.11 2.97 -1.58
CA HIS A 14 -9.39 2.78 -0.17
C HIS A 14 -9.42 1.28 0.16
N MET A 15 -8.93 0.91 1.34
CA MET A 15 -8.89 -0.49 1.76
C MET A 15 -10.27 -1.14 1.74
N ASN A 16 -11.31 -0.45 2.21
CA ASN A 16 -12.69 -0.93 2.19
C ASN A 16 -13.29 -1.13 0.80
N GLN A 17 -12.74 -0.48 -0.24
CA GLN A 17 -13.18 -0.66 -1.62
C GLN A 17 -12.57 -1.90 -2.27
N VAL A 18 -11.38 -2.31 -1.81
CA VAL A 18 -10.63 -3.42 -2.43
C VAL A 18 -10.63 -4.69 -1.59
N PHE A 19 -10.68 -4.55 -0.26
CA PHE A 19 -10.65 -5.62 0.72
C PHE A 19 -11.98 -5.72 1.45
N ASP A 20 -12.75 -6.78 1.19
CA ASP A 20 -14.03 -7.02 1.85
C ASP A 20 -13.92 -7.23 3.38
N TRP A 21 -12.71 -7.48 3.88
CA TRP A 21 -12.44 -7.72 5.30
C TRP A 21 -11.99 -6.46 6.06
N SER A 22 -11.74 -5.36 5.35
CA SER A 22 -11.32 -4.10 5.95
C SER A 22 -12.44 -3.07 5.84
N ASP A 23 -12.83 -2.46 6.95
CA ASP A 23 -13.72 -1.29 6.95
C ASP A 23 -12.94 0.03 6.92
N SER A 24 -11.63 -0.02 6.68
CA SER A 24 -10.78 1.16 6.73
C SER A 24 -10.98 2.02 5.48
N ASP A 25 -11.31 3.29 5.70
CA ASP A 25 -11.28 4.34 4.67
C ASP A 25 -9.86 4.83 4.37
N MET A 26 -8.83 4.18 4.92
CA MET A 26 -7.44 4.52 4.62
C MET A 26 -7.04 3.98 3.24
N PRO A 27 -6.26 4.73 2.44
CA PRO A 27 -5.67 4.22 1.21
C PRO A 27 -4.77 3.01 1.48
N ILE A 28 -4.70 2.06 0.54
CA ILE A 28 -3.86 0.86 0.67
C ILE A 28 -2.39 1.22 0.87
N ARG A 29 -1.91 2.26 0.16
CA ARG A 29 -0.57 2.82 0.34
C ARG A 29 -0.30 3.22 1.78
N ASP A 30 -1.19 3.97 2.41
CA ASP A 30 -0.99 4.45 3.78
C ASP A 30 -1.04 3.30 4.78
N ALA A 31 -1.94 2.33 4.57
CA ALA A 31 -2.04 1.18 5.44
C ALA A 31 -0.78 0.28 5.38
N LEU A 32 -0.27 0.02 4.17
CA LEU A 32 1.01 -0.65 3.97
C LEU A 32 2.16 0.16 4.59
N TRP A 33 2.14 1.49 4.46
CA TRP A 33 3.17 2.37 5.01
C TRP A 33 3.21 2.27 6.53
N ASP A 34 2.06 2.36 7.20
CA ASP A 34 1.98 2.25 8.66
C ASP A 34 2.48 0.88 9.13
N TYR A 35 2.12 -0.20 8.43
CA TYR A 35 2.62 -1.54 8.72
C TYR A 35 4.15 -1.62 8.67
N TYR A 36 4.76 -1.10 7.60
CA TYR A 36 6.22 -1.06 7.48
C TYR A 36 6.87 -0.14 8.49
N MET A 37 6.25 1.00 8.81
CA MET A 37 6.71 1.88 9.87
C MET A 37 6.73 1.17 11.23
N GLN A 38 5.69 0.40 11.56
CA GLN A 38 5.66 -0.37 12.81
C GLN A 38 6.71 -1.49 12.80
N SER A 39 6.84 -2.20 11.69
CA SER A 39 7.80 -3.30 11.50
C SER A 39 9.26 -2.82 11.54
N ASN A 40 9.55 -1.66 10.95
CA ASN A 40 10.88 -1.10 10.81
C ASN A 40 11.25 -0.12 11.95
N ALA A 41 10.53 -0.14 13.08
CA ALA A 41 10.77 0.77 14.21
C ALA A 41 10.73 2.27 13.82
N LYS A 42 9.83 2.63 12.92
CA LYS A 42 9.59 3.98 12.37
C LYS A 42 10.73 4.52 11.50
N ASP A 43 11.55 3.64 10.95
CA ASP A 43 12.56 3.99 9.97
C ASP A 43 11.90 4.29 8.61
N THR A 44 11.84 5.57 8.27
CA THR A 44 11.25 6.05 7.02
C THR A 44 12.04 5.63 5.78
N ILE A 45 13.35 5.44 5.90
CA ILE A 45 14.20 5.03 4.77
C ILE A 45 13.87 3.60 4.37
N LYS A 46 13.81 2.70 5.36
CA LYS A 46 13.44 1.29 5.10
C LYS A 46 12.01 1.13 4.63
N THR A 47 11.08 1.93 5.17
CA THR A 47 9.69 1.94 4.71
C THR A 47 9.58 2.41 3.27
N GLU A 48 10.30 3.46 2.88
CA GLU A 48 10.32 3.93 1.50
C GLU A 48 10.92 2.89 0.54
N GLU A 49 12.03 2.25 0.93
CA GLU A 49 12.62 1.14 0.15
C GLU A 49 11.65 -0.03 0.00
N ALA A 50 10.95 -0.40 1.07
CA ALA A 50 9.92 -1.43 1.04
C ALA A 50 8.72 -1.03 0.18
N MET A 51 8.41 0.27 0.10
CA MET A 51 7.31 0.80 -0.70
C MET A 51 7.61 0.84 -2.19
N LYS A 52 8.85 1.14 -2.57
CA LYS A 52 9.27 1.21 -3.98
C LYS A 52 8.93 -0.06 -4.76
N LYS A 53 9.02 -1.23 -4.14
CA LYS A 53 8.67 -2.50 -4.79
C LYS A 53 7.22 -2.53 -5.29
N TYR A 54 6.30 -1.83 -4.64
CA TYR A 54 4.89 -1.81 -5.04
C TYR A 54 4.63 -0.95 -6.27
N LEU A 55 5.54 -0.02 -6.61
CA LEU A 55 5.46 0.76 -7.86
C LEU A 55 5.76 -0.12 -9.09
N ASP A 56 6.55 -1.18 -8.91
CA ASP A 56 6.89 -2.13 -9.97
C ASP A 56 6.02 -3.41 -9.94
N MET A 57 5.25 -3.63 -8.87
CA MET A 57 4.36 -4.79 -8.74
C MET A 57 3.03 -4.57 -9.46
N SER A 58 2.41 -5.66 -9.91
CA SER A 58 1.04 -5.62 -10.43
C SER A 58 0.02 -5.48 -9.31
N ASP A 59 -1.13 -4.86 -9.57
CA ASP A 59 -2.21 -4.65 -8.59
C ASP A 59 -2.61 -5.94 -7.85
N SER A 60 -2.68 -7.07 -8.58
CA SER A 60 -2.97 -8.39 -8.00
C SER A 60 -1.95 -8.82 -6.94
N ASP A 61 -0.67 -8.54 -7.19
CA ASP A 61 0.41 -8.87 -6.24
C ASP A 61 0.38 -7.93 -5.04
N VAL A 62 0.15 -6.63 -5.28
CA VAL A 62 -0.06 -5.63 -4.23
C VAL A 62 -1.22 -6.07 -3.33
N LYS A 63 -2.35 -6.48 -3.91
CA LYS A 63 -3.52 -7.00 -3.19
C LYS A 63 -3.14 -8.18 -2.31
N ALA A 64 -2.48 -9.19 -2.88
CA ALA A 64 -2.11 -10.40 -2.16
C ALA A 64 -1.12 -10.13 -1.02
N ASP A 65 -0.15 -9.22 -1.21
CA ASP A 65 0.80 -8.84 -0.17
C ASP A 65 0.10 -8.02 0.93
N ALA A 66 -0.72 -7.04 0.56
CA ALA A 66 -1.51 -6.25 1.50
C ALA A 66 -2.47 -7.13 2.33
N GLU A 67 -3.15 -8.10 1.74
CA GLU A 67 -3.93 -9.07 2.52
C GLU A 67 -3.05 -9.84 3.50
N LYS A 68 -1.88 -10.33 3.08
CA LYS A 68 -1.00 -11.10 3.99
C LYS A 68 -0.45 -10.26 5.14
N LEU A 69 -0.17 -8.97 4.90
CA LEU A 69 0.48 -8.08 5.87
C LEU A 69 -0.55 -7.41 6.80
N LEU A 70 -1.69 -6.99 6.26
CA LEU A 70 -2.69 -6.17 6.95
C LEU A 70 -3.86 -6.99 7.51
N LYS A 71 -4.19 -8.15 6.93
CA LYS A 71 -5.23 -9.03 7.47
C LYS A 71 -4.68 -9.74 8.71
N LYS A 72 -5.10 -9.27 9.88
CA LYS A 72 -4.84 -9.93 11.17
C LYS A 72 -6.10 -10.55 11.75
#